data_AF-A0A8T3LPG9-F1
#
_entry.id   AF-A0A8T3LPG9-F1
#
_cell.length_a   1.000
_cell.length_b   1.000
_cell.length_c   1.000
_cell.angle_alpha   90.00
_cell.angle_beta   90.00
_cell.angle_gamma   90.00
#
_symmetry.space_group_name_H-M   'P 1'
#
loop_
_entity.id
_entity.type
_entity.pdbx_description
1 polymer ?
#
loop_
_entity_poly.entity_id
_entity_poly.type
_entity_poly.pdbx_seq_one_letter_code
_entity_poly.pdbx_strand_id
1 'polypeptide(L)' 'AKTLPAPLNRWVGRLTDQAWHVVMVEAVHYMEVDWRDSVVKPFNEQLANNYPFNPRSAQDASLDAFERFFKPDGILDTFY' A
#
# COMPACT_ATOMS: atom_id res chain seq x y z
N ALA A 1 36.99 2.20 18.41
CA ALA A 1 36.57 1.68 17.09
C ALA A 1 37.19 0.30 16.90
N LYS A 2 36.39 -0.75 16.62
CA LYS A 2 36.92 -2.06 16.21
C LYS A 2 36.38 -2.37 14.81
N THR A 3 37.23 -2.12 13.83
CA THR A 3 37.09 -2.53 12.44
C THR A 3 37.51 -4.00 12.29
N LEU A 4 36.76 -4.77 11.52
CA LEU A 4 37.13 -6.12 11.09
C LEU A 4 38.15 -6.05 9.92
N PRO A 5 39.05 -7.05 9.73
CA PRO A 5 40.17 -6.95 8.80
C PRO A 5 39.80 -7.36 7.35
N ALA A 6 40.55 -6.87 6.36
CA ALA A 6 40.44 -7.29 4.95
C ALA A 6 40.95 -8.73 4.80
N PRO A 7 40.13 -9.70 4.35
CA PRO A 7 39.51 -9.76 3.01
C PRO A 7 37.97 -9.69 3.04
N LEU A 8 37.35 -9.71 4.21
CA LEU A 8 35.89 -9.78 4.41
C LEU A 8 35.15 -8.53 3.90
N ASN A 9 35.81 -7.37 3.93
CA ASN A 9 35.26 -6.12 3.38
C ASN A 9 35.02 -6.17 1.86
N ARG A 10 35.67 -7.10 1.14
CA ARG A 10 35.56 -7.25 -0.32
C ARG A 10 34.48 -8.25 -0.75
N TRP A 11 34.02 -9.12 0.16
CA TRP A 11 33.00 -10.13 -0.10
C TRP A 11 31.58 -9.62 0.19
N VAL A 12 31.40 -8.73 1.18
CA VAL A 12 30.08 -8.17 1.56
C VAL A 12 29.60 -7.10 0.56
N GLY A 13 30.48 -6.19 0.12
CA GLY A 13 30.08 -5.04 -0.71
C GLY A 13 29.59 -5.34 -2.14
N ARG A 14 29.53 -6.60 -2.59
CA ARG A 14 28.96 -6.98 -3.90
C ARG A 14 27.75 -7.91 -3.82
N LEU A 15 27.43 -8.44 -2.63
CA LEU A 15 26.30 -9.35 -2.40
C LEU A 15 25.09 -8.62 -1.79
N THR A 16 25.31 -7.48 -1.15
CA THR A 16 24.30 -6.80 -0.32
C THR A 16 23.43 -5.78 -1.06
N ASP A 17 23.92 -5.17 -2.14
CA ASP A 17 23.13 -4.14 -2.85
C ASP A 17 21.97 -4.77 -3.63
N GLN A 18 22.21 -5.93 -4.25
CA GLN A 18 21.15 -6.69 -4.93
C GLN A 18 20.15 -7.27 -3.95
N ALA A 19 20.61 -7.80 -2.81
CA ALA A 19 19.72 -8.35 -1.79
C ALA A 19 18.83 -7.27 -1.15
N TRP A 20 19.39 -6.08 -0.85
CA TRP A 20 18.59 -4.95 -0.35
C TRP A 20 17.60 -4.43 -1.39
N HIS A 21 18.02 -4.36 -2.66
CA HIS A 21 17.13 -3.98 -3.75
C HIS A 21 15.96 -4.96 -3.90
N VAL A 22 16.22 -6.27 -3.85
CA VAL A 22 15.16 -7.30 -3.93
C VAL A 22 14.19 -7.18 -2.75
N VAL A 23 14.69 -6.99 -1.52
CA VAL A 23 13.83 -6.78 -0.34
C VAL A 23 12.97 -5.53 -0.49
N MET A 24 13.53 -4.43 -1.01
CA MET A 24 12.79 -3.20 -1.24
C MET A 24 11.71 -3.37 -2.32
N VAL A 25 12.03 -4.04 -3.42
CA VAL A 25 11.06 -4.34 -4.49
C VAL A 25 9.92 -5.20 -3.94
N GLU A 26 10.22 -6.22 -3.13
CA GLU A 26 9.20 -7.07 -2.52
C GLU A 26 8.33 -6.30 -1.51
N ALA A 27 8.93 -5.41 -0.71
CA ALA A 27 8.18 -4.56 0.21
C ALA A 27 7.21 -3.63 -0.52
N VAL A 28 7.64 -3.01 -1.64
CA VAL A 28 6.77 -2.19 -2.49
C VAL A 28 5.66 -3.05 -3.09
N HIS A 29 6.00 -4.23 -3.63
CA HIS A 29 4.99 -5.12 -4.20
C HIS A 29 3.93 -5.53 -3.16
N TYR A 30 4.36 -5.86 -1.94
CA TYR A 30 3.47 -6.17 -0.84
C TYR A 30 2.53 -4.98 -0.53
N MET A 31 3.07 -3.76 -0.44
CA MET A 31 2.28 -2.55 -0.21
C MET A 31 1.27 -2.29 -1.34
N GLU A 32 1.63 -2.55 -2.60
CA GLU A 32 0.72 -2.43 -3.74
C GLU A 32 -0.44 -3.44 -3.66
N VAL A 33 -0.13 -4.69 -3.31
CA VAL A 33 -1.13 -5.75 -3.12
C VAL A 33 -2.07 -5.39 -1.97
N ASP A 34 -1.52 -4.99 -0.83
CA ASP A 34 -2.31 -4.59 0.33
C ASP A 34 -3.17 -3.35 0.03
N TRP A 35 -2.62 -2.32 -0.61
CA TRP A 35 -3.39 -1.14 -1.04
C TRP A 35 -4.57 -1.51 -1.96
N ARG A 36 -4.30 -2.37 -2.95
CA ARG A 36 -5.33 -2.82 -3.89
C ARG A 36 -6.46 -3.54 -3.15
N ASP A 37 -6.12 -4.44 -2.23
CA ASP A 37 -7.09 -5.33 -1.59
C ASP A 37 -7.81 -4.65 -0.42
N SER A 38 -7.11 -3.79 0.33
CA SER A 38 -7.61 -3.13 1.53
C SER A 38 -8.29 -1.79 1.23
N VAL A 39 -7.94 -1.08 0.15
CA VAL A 39 -8.49 0.26 -0.14
C VAL A 39 -9.20 0.32 -1.50
N VAL A 40 -8.51 -0.04 -2.59
CA VAL A 40 -9.07 0.13 -3.94
C VAL A 40 -10.29 -0.78 -4.16
N LYS A 41 -10.21 -2.03 -3.75
CA LYS A 41 -11.30 -3.00 -3.94
C LYS A 41 -12.56 -2.59 -3.15
N PRO A 42 -12.52 -2.29 -1.84
CA PRO A 42 -13.71 -1.83 -1.11
C PRO A 42 -14.33 -0.55 -1.69
N PHE A 43 -13.51 0.40 -2.13
CA PHE A 43 -14.01 1.60 -2.80
C PHE A 43 -14.77 1.26 -4.08
N ASN A 44 -14.19 0.44 -4.94
CA ASN A 44 -14.79 0.07 -6.21
C ASN A 44 -16.09 -0.71 -6.04
N GLU A 45 -16.14 -1.61 -5.06
CA GLU A 45 -17.31 -2.46 -4.80
C GLU A 45 -18.47 -1.67 -4.18
N GLN A 46 -18.20 -0.67 -3.34
CA GLN A 46 -19.23 -0.03 -2.51
C GLN A 46 -19.58 1.41 -2.94
N LEU A 47 -18.63 2.13 -3.54
CA LEU A 47 -18.73 3.57 -3.76
C LEU A 47 -18.62 3.97 -5.22
N ALA A 48 -17.70 3.36 -5.99
CA ALA A 48 -17.31 3.88 -7.31
C ALA A 48 -18.45 3.97 -8.33
N ASN A 49 -19.47 3.11 -8.24
CA ASN A 49 -20.59 3.11 -9.19
C ASN A 49 -21.69 4.13 -8.86
N ASN A 50 -21.67 4.74 -7.68
CA ASN A 50 -22.74 5.58 -7.16
C ASN A 50 -22.34 7.07 -7.15
N TYR A 51 -23.32 7.97 -7.19
CA TYR A 51 -23.09 9.40 -7.01
C TYR A 51 -22.59 9.65 -5.58
N PRO A 52 -21.61 10.54 -5.32
CA PRO A 52 -20.97 11.48 -6.25
C PRO A 52 -19.78 10.93 -7.04
N PHE A 53 -19.34 9.70 -6.77
CA PHE A 53 -18.13 9.12 -7.37
C PHE A 53 -18.30 8.74 -8.85
N ASN A 54 -19.51 8.33 -9.22
CA ASN A 54 -19.98 8.29 -10.60
C ASN A 54 -21.04 9.38 -10.81
N PRO A 55 -20.69 10.52 -11.43
CA PRO A 55 -21.62 11.63 -11.66
C PRO A 55 -22.80 11.27 -12.57
N ARG A 56 -22.73 10.15 -13.29
CA ARG A 56 -23.82 9.65 -14.15
C ARG A 56 -24.75 8.67 -13.42
N SER A 57 -24.44 8.28 -12.19
CA SER A 57 -25.29 7.41 -11.41
C SER A 57 -26.56 8.14 -10.98
N ALA A 58 -27.70 7.48 -11.14
CA ALA A 58 -28.97 7.94 -10.55
C ALA A 58 -29.11 7.53 -9.07
N GLN A 59 -28.22 6.67 -8.58
CA GLN A 59 -28.18 6.19 -7.21
C GLN A 59 -27.04 6.85 -6.44
N ASP A 60 -27.36 7.38 -5.27
CA ASP A 60 -26.38 7.91 -4.32
C ASP A 60 -25.65 6.79 -3.58
N ALA A 61 -24.38 7.03 -3.27
CA ALA A 61 -23.61 6.19 -2.39
C ALA A 61 -24.28 6.18 -1.01
N SER A 62 -24.41 5.00 -0.41
CA SER A 62 -24.98 4.92 0.92
C SER A 62 -24.09 5.69 1.91
N LEU A 63 -24.73 6.43 2.82
CA LEU A 63 -24.00 7.18 3.84
C LEU A 63 -23.15 6.26 4.73
N ASP A 64 -23.62 5.04 5.01
CA ASP A 64 -22.88 4.03 5.77
C ASP A 64 -21.56 3.62 5.07
N ALA A 65 -21.61 3.29 3.78
CA ALA A 65 -20.41 2.95 3.01
C ALA A 65 -19.45 4.14 2.92
N PHE A 66 -19.98 5.35 2.76
CA PHE A 66 -19.17 6.57 2.75
C PHE A 66 -18.46 6.77 4.09
N GLU A 67 -19.21 6.70 5.20
CA GLU A 67 -18.68 6.88 6.55
C GLU A 67 -17.63 5.82 6.86
N ARG A 68 -17.93 4.54 6.60
CA ARG A 68 -16.98 3.43 6.83
C ARG A 68 -15.67 3.61 6.06
N PHE A 69 -15.73 4.20 4.87
CA PHE A 69 -14.55 4.41 4.04
C PHE A 69 -13.73 5.64 4.48
N PHE A 70 -14.38 6.77 4.74
CA PHE A 70 -13.72 8.07 4.88
C PHE A 70 -13.62 8.63 6.32
N LYS A 71 -14.32 8.06 7.30
CA LYS A 71 -14.23 8.55 8.69
C LYS A 71 -12.81 8.36 9.26
N PRO A 72 -12.45 9.09 10.34
CA PRO A 72 -11.27 8.76 11.14
C PRO A 72 -11.30 7.31 11.60
N ASP A 73 -10.15 6.63 11.54
CA ASP A 73 -10.03 5.17 11.76
C ASP A 73 -10.87 4.33 10.77
N GLY A 74 -11.22 4.91 9.61
CA GLY A 74 -11.91 4.25 8.50
C GLY A 74 -10.96 3.49 7.57
N ILE A 75 -11.49 2.91 6.49
CA ILE A 75 -10.70 2.09 5.56
C ILE A 75 -9.52 2.86 4.97
N LEU A 76 -9.76 4.09 4.49
CA LEU A 76 -8.70 4.90 3.89
C LEU A 76 -7.67 5.35 4.92
N ASP A 77 -8.12 5.75 6.11
CA ASP A 77 -7.27 6.30 7.18
C ASP A 77 -6.37 5.22 7.79
N THR A 78 -6.89 4.00 7.97
CA THR A 78 -6.15 2.88 8.60
C THR A 78 -4.96 2.38 7.76
N PHE A 79 -4.93 2.65 6.45
CA PHE A 79 -3.81 2.29 5.59
C PHE A 79 -2.61 3.24 5.74
N TYR A 80 -2.84 4.49 6.17
CA TYR A 80 -1.81 5.50 6.37
C TYR A 80 -1.19 5.44 7.77
#